data_AF-A0A521UVR6-F1
#
_entry.id   AF-A0A521UVR6-F1
#
_cell.length_a   1.000
_cell.length_b   1.000
_cell.length_c   1.000
_cell.angle_alpha   90.00
_cell.angle_beta   90.00
_cell.angle_gamma   90.00
#
_symmetry.space_group_name_H-M   'P 1'
#
loop_
_entity.id
_entity.type
_entity.pdbx_description
1 polymer ?
#
loop_
_entity_poly.entity_id
_entity_poly.type
_entity_poly.pdbx_seq_one_letter_code
_entity_poly.pdbx_strand_id
1 'polypeptide(L)'
;MTLDSLYQKIQSQQRLTPEEGLFVLKNAELLDLGGLANEIRFRKNPEPRVTFVIDTNPNYTNICNIDCIFCAFYRHPGEKGEYTYTVDQMLENFKRAAAQGVTTILLQGGVNPAIPFEYYIEMVQRTVKELPAVTPHFYSTSEIIGMSQVSGFTIPQVLQKLWNTGQRSIPGGGAEILSDRVKKKISHLKGTSADWLNVMREAHKIGFKSTATMMYGHLETDEDIVEHLESIRQLQDEHHGFTAFVPWSFKPGNTPLEKIIPHYATPTRYLQMLAFSRIYLDNFAHIQASWFS
;
A
#
# COMPACT_ATOMS: atom_id res chain seq x y z
N MET A 1 28.31 -9.78 -14.69
CA MET A 1 26.96 -10.22 -14.26
C MET A 1 26.23 -10.70 -15.51
N THR A 2 25.71 -11.93 -15.52
CA THR A 2 24.91 -12.47 -16.65
C THR A 2 23.55 -12.89 -16.12
N LEU A 3 22.51 -12.85 -16.97
CA LEU A 3 21.18 -13.31 -16.58
C LEU A 3 21.22 -14.77 -16.12
N ASP A 4 21.92 -15.65 -16.84
CA ASP A 4 22.06 -17.07 -16.48
C ASP A 4 22.59 -17.27 -15.05
N SER A 5 23.63 -16.53 -14.66
CA SER A 5 24.19 -16.64 -13.31
C SER A 5 23.20 -16.15 -12.23
N LEU A 6 22.40 -15.12 -12.53
CA LEU A 6 21.40 -14.61 -11.60
C LEU A 6 20.17 -15.52 -11.55
N TYR A 7 19.77 -16.13 -12.66
CA TYR A 7 18.69 -17.11 -12.69
C TYR A 7 19.04 -18.33 -11.84
N GLN A 8 20.27 -18.85 -11.95
CA GLN A 8 20.77 -19.91 -11.08
C GLN A 8 20.76 -19.50 -9.60
N LYS A 9 21.14 -18.27 -9.30
CA LYS A 9 21.09 -17.70 -7.94
C LYS A 9 19.65 -17.67 -7.38
N ILE A 10 18.71 -17.18 -8.18
CA ILE A 10 17.27 -17.12 -7.85
C ILE A 10 16.70 -18.53 -7.62
N GLN A 11 17.01 -19.47 -8.51
CA GLN A 11 16.58 -20.88 -8.38
C GLN A 11 17.15 -21.54 -7.12
N SER A 12 18.39 -21.20 -6.77
CA SER A 12 19.07 -21.64 -5.55
C SER A 12 18.62 -20.88 -4.28
N GLN A 13 17.57 -20.06 -4.36
CA GLN A 13 17.00 -19.31 -3.24
C GLN A 13 17.95 -18.31 -2.59
N GLN A 14 18.94 -17.84 -3.35
CA GLN A 14 19.86 -16.84 -2.87
C GLN A 14 19.32 -15.45 -3.15
N ARG A 15 19.36 -14.59 -2.12
CA ARG A 15 18.86 -13.22 -2.19
C ARG A 15 19.64 -12.40 -3.21
N LEU A 16 18.91 -11.64 -4.04
CA LEU A 16 19.49 -10.66 -4.96
C LEU A 16 19.88 -9.38 -4.21
N THR A 17 21.04 -8.81 -4.55
CA THR A 17 21.40 -7.44 -4.14
C THR A 17 20.58 -6.41 -4.95
N PRO A 18 20.54 -5.13 -4.54
CA PRO A 18 19.93 -4.07 -5.34
C PRO A 18 20.49 -3.98 -6.77
N GLU A 19 21.81 -4.10 -6.94
CA GLU A 19 22.46 -4.01 -8.25
C GLU A 19 22.08 -5.20 -9.15
N GLU A 20 22.03 -6.41 -8.57
CA GLU A 20 21.59 -7.61 -9.28
C GLU A 20 20.09 -7.53 -9.64
N GLY A 21 19.25 -7.08 -8.71
CA GLY A 21 17.82 -6.88 -8.96
C GLY A 21 17.56 -5.86 -10.07
N LEU A 22 18.28 -4.74 -10.05
CA LEU A 22 18.20 -3.72 -11.10
C LEU A 22 18.63 -4.29 -12.46
N PHE A 23 19.72 -5.07 -12.48
CA PHE A 23 20.18 -5.73 -13.70
C PHE A 23 19.13 -6.71 -14.23
N VAL A 24 18.52 -7.53 -13.36
CA VAL A 24 17.43 -8.44 -13.76
C VAL A 24 16.23 -7.65 -14.29
N LEU A 25 15.78 -6.61 -13.58
CA LEU A 25 14.60 -5.83 -13.98
C LEU A 25 14.76 -5.18 -15.36
N LYS A 26 15.96 -4.70 -15.67
CA LYS A 26 16.26 -4.01 -16.94
C LYS A 26 16.48 -4.94 -18.14
N ASN A 27 17.01 -6.14 -17.90
CA ASN A 27 17.52 -6.98 -18.98
C ASN A 27 16.76 -8.31 -19.16
N ALA A 28 16.04 -8.78 -18.15
CA ALA A 28 15.33 -10.05 -18.23
C ALA A 28 14.03 -9.94 -19.04
N GLU A 29 13.80 -10.93 -19.89
CA GLU A 29 12.56 -11.07 -20.65
C GLU A 29 11.41 -11.48 -19.73
N LEU A 30 10.18 -11.06 -20.08
CA LEU A 30 9.01 -11.31 -19.25
C LEU A 30 8.75 -12.82 -19.01
N LEU A 31 8.95 -13.65 -20.03
CA LEU A 31 8.66 -15.09 -19.92
C LEU A 31 9.64 -15.79 -18.97
N ASP A 32 10.91 -15.38 -18.96
CA ASP A 32 11.91 -15.89 -18.01
C ASP A 32 11.55 -15.50 -16.58
N LEU A 33 11.24 -14.21 -16.37
CA LEU A 33 10.78 -13.71 -15.08
C LEU A 33 9.52 -14.44 -14.61
N GLY A 34 8.56 -14.65 -15.51
CA GLY A 34 7.31 -15.36 -15.24
C GLY A 34 7.56 -16.81 -14.80
N GLY A 35 8.45 -17.52 -15.50
CA GLY A 35 8.85 -18.89 -15.14
C GLY A 35 9.46 -18.95 -13.74
N LEU A 36 10.47 -18.13 -13.47
CA LEU A 36 11.13 -18.05 -12.16
C LEU A 36 10.17 -17.66 -11.04
N ALA A 37 9.33 -16.64 -11.26
CA ALA A 37 8.35 -16.21 -10.29
C ALA A 37 7.31 -17.29 -9.97
N ASN A 38 6.89 -18.06 -10.98
CA ASN A 38 5.97 -19.18 -10.81
C ASN A 38 6.58 -20.30 -9.96
N GLU A 39 7.85 -20.66 -10.23
CA GLU A 39 8.59 -21.62 -9.39
C GLU A 39 8.65 -21.16 -7.93
N ILE A 40 8.99 -19.89 -7.68
CA ILE A 40 9.03 -19.33 -6.32
C ILE A 40 7.65 -19.32 -5.68
N ARG A 41 6.59 -18.99 -6.44
CA ARG A 41 5.19 -19.01 -5.96
C ARG A 41 4.81 -20.39 -5.46
N PHE A 42 5.08 -21.45 -6.23
CA PHE A 42 4.78 -22.83 -5.83
C PHE A 42 5.70 -23.32 -4.71
N ARG A 43 6.96 -22.88 -4.66
CA ARG A 43 7.83 -23.20 -3.53
C ARG A 43 7.30 -22.63 -2.21
N LYS A 44 6.79 -21.39 -2.22
CA LYS A 44 6.22 -20.73 -1.04
C LYS A 44 4.81 -21.20 -0.71
N ASN A 45 4.00 -21.51 -1.73
CA ASN A 45 2.62 -21.94 -1.61
C ASN A 45 2.41 -23.18 -2.50
N PRO A 46 2.73 -24.40 -2.02
CA PRO A 46 2.75 -25.62 -2.85
C PRO A 46 1.39 -25.97 -3.46
N GLU A 47 0.32 -25.67 -2.74
CA GLU A 47 -1.03 -25.93 -3.21
C GLU A 47 -1.40 -25.02 -4.40
N PRO A 48 -2.07 -25.55 -5.44
CA PRO A 48 -2.61 -24.75 -6.54
C PRO A 48 -3.87 -23.97 -6.13
N ARG A 49 -3.87 -23.40 -4.92
CA ARG A 49 -4.96 -22.58 -4.37
C ARG A 49 -4.61 -21.10 -4.48
N VAL A 50 -5.57 -20.30 -4.94
CA VAL A 50 -5.51 -18.84 -4.89
C VAL A 50 -6.50 -18.37 -3.83
N THR A 51 -6.02 -17.59 -2.87
CA THR A 51 -6.87 -16.97 -1.83
C THR A 51 -7.30 -15.58 -2.28
N PHE A 52 -8.48 -15.15 -1.86
CA PHE A 52 -8.99 -13.81 -2.10
C PHE A 52 -9.64 -13.28 -0.82
N VAL A 53 -9.85 -11.97 -0.79
CA VAL A 53 -10.60 -11.27 0.24
C VAL A 53 -11.75 -10.57 -0.46
N ILE A 54 -12.96 -10.65 0.10
CA ILE A 54 -14.08 -9.83 -0.38
C ILE A 54 -13.97 -8.50 0.36
N ASP A 55 -13.46 -7.50 -0.35
CA ASP A 55 -13.11 -6.18 0.19
C ASP A 55 -14.00 -5.09 -0.41
N THR A 56 -14.09 -3.97 0.29
CA THR A 56 -14.67 -2.72 -0.22
C THR A 56 -13.81 -1.55 0.23
N ASN A 57 -13.69 -0.54 -0.64
CA ASN A 57 -12.83 0.63 -0.40
C ASN A 57 -13.63 1.94 -0.33
N PRO A 58 -14.47 2.14 0.70
CA PRO A 58 -15.19 3.39 0.90
C PRO A 58 -14.22 4.47 1.37
N ASN A 59 -14.60 5.73 1.16
CA ASN A 59 -13.89 6.88 1.70
C ASN A 59 -14.81 7.67 2.65
N TYR A 60 -14.26 8.10 3.79
CA TYR A 60 -15.02 8.85 4.79
C TYR A 60 -14.95 10.37 4.59
N THR A 61 -13.93 10.86 3.89
CA THR A 61 -13.78 12.26 3.49
C THR A 61 -12.98 12.34 2.20
N ASN A 62 -13.30 13.30 1.34
CA ASN A 62 -12.42 13.70 0.23
C ASN A 62 -11.67 15.01 0.49
N ILE A 63 -11.89 15.67 1.63
CA ILE A 63 -11.14 16.86 2.01
C ILE A 63 -9.70 16.45 2.36
N CYS A 64 -8.71 17.07 1.71
CA CYS A 64 -7.29 16.74 1.90
C CYS A 64 -6.39 17.98 1.80
N ASN A 65 -5.27 17.96 2.50
CA ASN A 65 -4.25 19.03 2.49
C ASN A 65 -2.88 18.57 1.93
N ILE A 66 -2.82 17.42 1.26
CA ILE A 66 -1.57 16.80 0.79
C ILE A 66 -1.25 17.13 -0.68
N ASP A 67 -2.26 17.50 -1.47
CA ASP A 67 -2.13 17.96 -2.86
C ASP A 67 -1.29 17.04 -3.77
N CYS A 68 -1.58 15.74 -3.67
CA CYS A 68 -1.00 14.74 -4.56
C CYS A 68 -1.44 14.99 -6.01
N ILE A 69 -0.49 15.24 -6.92
CA ILE A 69 -0.81 15.54 -8.33
C ILE A 69 -1.32 14.33 -9.11
N PHE A 70 -1.25 13.12 -8.55
CA PHE A 70 -1.85 11.91 -9.11
C PHE A 70 -3.28 11.66 -8.62
N CYS A 71 -3.81 12.50 -7.73
CA CYS A 71 -5.08 12.25 -7.06
C CYS A 71 -6.17 13.18 -7.62
N ALA A 72 -7.16 12.61 -8.31
CA ALA A 72 -8.36 13.35 -8.76
C ALA A 72 -9.45 13.44 -7.68
N PHE A 73 -9.28 12.68 -6.59
CA PHE A 73 -10.28 12.48 -5.55
C PHE A 73 -10.40 13.67 -4.60
N TYR A 74 -9.27 14.29 -4.25
CA TYR A 74 -9.25 15.26 -3.17
C TYR A 74 -9.99 16.56 -3.50
N ARG A 75 -10.50 17.22 -2.46
CA ARG A 75 -11.04 18.57 -2.49
C ARG A 75 -10.42 19.40 -1.38
N HIS A 76 -10.32 20.70 -1.60
CA HIS A 76 -10.04 21.67 -0.55
C HIS A 76 -11.34 22.10 0.14
N PRO A 77 -11.26 22.58 1.40
CA PRO A 77 -12.40 23.16 2.09
C PRO A 77 -13.13 24.23 1.26
N GLY A 78 -14.44 24.09 1.10
CA GLY A 78 -15.32 24.96 0.32
C GLY A 78 -15.41 24.64 -1.18
N GLU A 79 -14.67 23.65 -1.68
CA GLU A 79 -14.78 23.24 -3.07
C GLU A 79 -16.05 22.42 -3.36
N LYS A 80 -16.54 22.52 -4.59
CA LYS A 80 -17.73 21.77 -5.01
C LYS A 80 -17.48 20.26 -4.92
N GLY A 81 -18.39 19.58 -4.23
CA GLY A 81 -18.35 18.12 -4.06
C GLY A 81 -17.43 17.67 -2.92
N GLU A 82 -16.97 18.58 -2.06
CA GLU A 82 -16.39 18.18 -0.78
C GLU A 82 -17.42 17.42 0.08
N TYR A 83 -16.93 16.48 0.90
CA TYR A 83 -17.74 15.80 1.90
C TYR A 83 -16.88 15.27 3.04
N THR A 84 -17.51 15.09 4.20
CA THR A 84 -17.01 14.29 5.32
C THR A 84 -18.21 13.59 5.94
N TYR A 85 -18.21 12.26 5.93
CA TYR A 85 -19.27 11.44 6.50
C TYR A 85 -19.12 11.35 8.03
N THR A 86 -20.23 11.24 8.74
CA THR A 86 -20.22 10.88 10.16
C THR A 86 -19.86 9.40 10.35
N VAL A 87 -19.47 9.02 11.56
CA VAL A 87 -19.23 7.61 11.90
C VAL A 87 -20.47 6.77 11.64
N ASP A 88 -21.68 7.27 11.98
CA ASP A 88 -22.94 6.57 11.72
C ASP A 88 -23.17 6.29 10.23
N GLN A 89 -22.96 7.29 9.36
CA GLN A 89 -23.12 7.13 7.91
C GLN A 89 -22.14 6.08 7.35
N MET A 90 -20.91 6.06 7.86
CA MET A 90 -19.93 5.05 7.47
C MET A 90 -20.30 3.66 7.97
N LEU A 91 -20.79 3.53 9.21
CA LEU A 91 -21.22 2.26 9.77
C LEU A 91 -22.43 1.68 9.03
N GLU A 92 -23.36 2.52 8.55
CA GLU A 92 -24.44 2.09 7.66
C GLU A 92 -23.91 1.54 6.32
N ASN A 93 -22.90 2.20 5.75
CA ASN A 93 -22.23 1.70 4.54
C ASN A 93 -21.56 0.34 4.81
N PHE A 94 -20.86 0.21 5.94
CA PHE A 94 -20.18 -1.02 6.32
C PHE A 94 -21.15 -2.18 6.57
N LYS A 95 -22.30 -1.92 7.20
CA LYS A 95 -23.37 -2.91 7.39
C LYS A 95 -23.94 -3.40 6.06
N ARG A 96 -24.17 -2.50 5.10
CA ARG A 96 -24.63 -2.86 3.76
C ARG A 96 -23.61 -3.72 3.02
N ALA A 97 -22.33 -3.38 3.11
CA ALA A 97 -21.25 -4.17 2.54
C ALA A 97 -21.14 -5.56 3.19
N ALA A 98 -21.17 -5.63 4.53
CA ALA A 98 -21.12 -6.88 5.28
C ALA A 98 -22.30 -7.82 4.93
N ALA A 99 -23.50 -7.27 4.73
CA ALA A 99 -24.66 -8.03 4.27
C ALA A 99 -24.48 -8.67 2.88
N GLN A 100 -23.54 -8.18 2.08
CA GLN A 100 -23.16 -8.73 0.77
C GLN A 100 -21.96 -9.71 0.87
N GLY A 101 -21.51 -10.05 2.08
CA GLY A 101 -20.41 -11.00 2.30
C GLY A 101 -19.03 -10.38 2.33
N VAL A 102 -18.91 -9.05 2.41
CA VAL A 102 -17.63 -8.36 2.61
C VAL A 102 -17.02 -8.76 3.96
N THR A 103 -15.75 -9.15 3.95
CA THR A 103 -14.99 -9.60 5.14
C THR A 103 -13.91 -8.62 5.56
N THR A 104 -13.58 -7.66 4.71
CA THR A 104 -12.58 -6.62 4.99
C THR A 104 -13.10 -5.29 4.48
N ILE A 105 -12.78 -4.22 5.20
CA ILE A 105 -13.02 -2.87 4.73
C ILE A 105 -11.68 -2.16 4.73
N LEU A 106 -11.17 -1.88 3.52
CA LEU A 106 -10.07 -0.95 3.29
C LEU A 106 -10.62 0.48 3.40
N LEU A 107 -10.36 1.18 4.50
CA LEU A 107 -10.85 2.55 4.70
C LEU A 107 -9.70 3.54 4.57
N GLN A 108 -9.78 4.41 3.58
CA GLN A 108 -8.83 5.51 3.39
C GLN A 108 -9.60 6.77 3.02
N GLY A 109 -9.07 7.94 3.35
CA GLY A 109 -9.67 9.22 2.99
C GLY A 109 -8.63 10.30 2.72
N GLY A 110 -9.11 11.53 2.52
CA GLY A 110 -8.26 12.69 2.57
C GLY A 110 -7.74 12.98 3.98
N VAL A 111 -6.55 13.60 4.07
CA VAL A 111 -5.99 14.07 5.34
C VAL A 111 -6.68 15.39 5.70
N ASN A 112 -7.82 15.28 6.39
CA ASN A 112 -8.65 16.41 6.77
C ASN A 112 -8.31 16.89 8.21
N PRO A 113 -7.69 18.07 8.39
CA PRO A 113 -7.31 18.57 9.71
C PRO A 113 -8.50 18.96 10.60
N ALA A 114 -9.71 19.08 10.04
CA ALA A 114 -10.93 19.38 10.79
C ALA A 114 -11.54 18.14 11.49
N ILE A 115 -11.06 16.93 11.16
CA ILE A 115 -11.57 15.70 11.78
C ILE A 115 -10.82 15.45 13.09
N PRO A 116 -11.50 15.44 14.25
CA PRO A 116 -10.87 15.21 15.54
C PRO A 116 -10.40 13.77 15.67
N PHE A 117 -9.41 13.54 16.53
CA PHE A 117 -8.82 12.20 16.71
C PHE A 117 -9.84 11.14 17.15
N GLU A 118 -10.82 11.55 17.96
CA GLU A 118 -11.89 10.71 18.50
C GLU A 118 -12.76 10.08 17.41
N TYR A 119 -12.92 10.75 16.26
CA TYR A 119 -13.66 10.23 15.12
C TYR A 119 -13.04 8.90 14.63
N TYR A 120 -11.72 8.85 14.51
CA TYR A 120 -10.98 7.67 14.04
C TYR A 120 -11.07 6.52 15.04
N ILE A 121 -10.96 6.84 16.33
CA ILE A 121 -11.10 5.88 17.42
C ILE A 121 -12.50 5.27 17.45
N GLU A 122 -13.54 6.11 17.37
CA GLU A 122 -14.93 5.67 17.36
C GLU A 122 -15.22 4.76 16.14
N MET A 123 -14.75 5.16 14.95
CA MET A 123 -14.93 4.40 13.71
C MET A 123 -14.40 2.97 13.83
N VAL A 124 -13.19 2.79 14.38
CA VAL A 124 -12.61 1.45 14.59
C VAL A 124 -13.40 0.70 15.64
N GLN A 125 -13.60 1.31 16.81
CA GLN A 125 -14.23 0.65 17.95
C GLN A 125 -15.63 0.15 17.60
N ARG A 126 -16.41 0.95 16.87
CA ARG A 126 -17.76 0.59 16.43
C ARG A 126 -17.74 -0.45 15.33
N THR A 127 -16.82 -0.38 14.36
CA THR A 127 -16.67 -1.45 13.37
C THR A 127 -16.39 -2.80 14.06
N VAL A 128 -15.43 -2.85 14.98
CA VAL A 128 -15.09 -4.08 15.71
C VAL A 128 -16.26 -4.61 16.53
N LYS A 129 -17.02 -3.72 17.18
CA LYS A 129 -18.16 -4.09 18.03
C LYS A 129 -19.39 -4.52 17.25
N GLU A 130 -19.76 -3.75 16.22
CA GLU A 130 -21.02 -3.92 15.48
C GLU A 130 -20.87 -4.88 14.30
N LEU A 131 -19.65 -5.09 13.79
CA LEU A 131 -19.35 -5.91 12.61
C LEU A 131 -18.15 -6.84 12.89
N PRO A 132 -18.23 -7.77 13.87
CA PRO A 132 -17.09 -8.58 14.30
C PRO A 132 -16.54 -9.54 13.23
N ALA A 133 -17.30 -9.82 12.17
CA ALA A 133 -16.85 -10.62 11.03
C ALA A 133 -16.06 -9.80 9.98
N VAL A 134 -16.05 -8.46 10.11
CA VAL A 134 -15.34 -7.55 9.22
C VAL A 134 -14.00 -7.16 9.84
N THR A 135 -12.92 -7.32 9.08
CA THR A 135 -11.59 -6.84 9.46
C THR A 135 -11.46 -5.36 9.13
N PRO A 136 -11.23 -4.46 10.12
CA PRO A 136 -10.89 -3.07 9.85
C PRO A 136 -9.47 -2.98 9.31
N HIS A 137 -9.33 -2.67 8.02
CA HIS A 137 -8.06 -2.40 7.36
C HIS A 137 -7.95 -0.89 7.09
N PHE A 138 -7.94 -0.11 8.17
CA PHE A 138 -8.19 1.33 8.14
C PHE A 138 -6.90 2.15 8.17
N TYR A 139 -6.95 3.30 7.51
CA TYR A 139 -6.04 4.42 7.57
C TYR A 139 -4.65 4.16 6.98
N SER A 140 -4.30 4.95 5.97
CA SER A 140 -2.94 5.02 5.45
C SER A 140 -1.98 5.61 6.48
N THR A 141 -0.69 5.45 6.19
CA THR A 141 0.36 6.10 6.99
C THR A 141 0.25 7.63 6.97
N SER A 142 -0.27 8.22 5.89
CA SER A 142 -0.50 9.67 5.80
C SER A 142 -1.62 10.13 6.74
N GLU A 143 -2.68 9.35 6.87
CA GLU A 143 -3.75 9.63 7.84
C GLU A 143 -3.25 9.45 9.28
N ILE A 144 -2.44 8.42 9.57
CA ILE A 144 -1.83 8.23 10.89
C ILE A 144 -0.91 9.41 11.28
N ILE A 145 -0.15 9.94 10.33
CA ILE A 145 0.65 11.16 10.53
C ILE A 145 -0.25 12.37 10.76
N GLY A 146 -1.31 12.53 9.98
CA GLY A 146 -2.31 13.58 10.18
C GLY A 146 -2.98 13.50 11.57
N MET A 147 -3.32 12.30 12.03
CA MET A 147 -3.86 12.07 13.38
C MET A 147 -2.87 12.50 14.46
N SER A 148 -1.58 12.21 14.29
CA SER A 148 -0.52 12.66 15.20
C SER A 148 -0.44 14.18 15.27
N GLN A 149 -0.54 14.87 14.13
CA GLN A 149 -0.54 16.33 14.06
C GLN A 149 -1.77 16.96 14.73
N VAL A 150 -2.97 16.44 14.47
CA VAL A 150 -4.22 16.98 15.03
C VAL A 150 -4.35 16.71 16.53
N SER A 151 -3.91 15.55 17.00
CA SER A 151 -4.04 15.14 18.41
C SER A 151 -2.88 15.59 19.31
N GLY A 152 -1.71 15.90 18.74
CA GLY A 152 -0.47 16.11 19.49
C GLY A 152 0.15 14.81 20.03
N PHE A 153 -0.43 13.63 19.77
CA PHE A 153 0.17 12.35 20.13
C PHE A 153 1.31 11.99 19.19
N THR A 154 2.30 11.23 19.67
CA THR A 154 3.32 10.64 18.81
C THR A 154 2.74 9.50 17.97
N ILE A 155 3.42 9.13 16.87
CA ILE A 155 3.00 8.01 16.00
C ILE A 155 2.79 6.70 16.79
N PRO A 156 3.71 6.26 17.69
CA PRO A 156 3.45 5.07 18.52
C PRO A 156 2.21 5.21 19.41
N GLN A 157 1.94 6.41 19.95
CA GLN A 157 0.74 6.63 20.78
C GLN A 157 -0.55 6.56 19.97
N VAL A 158 -0.58 7.13 18.75
CA VAL A 158 -1.71 7.00 17.82
C VAL A 158 -1.97 5.54 17.50
N LEU A 159 -0.92 4.81 17.09
CA LEU A 159 -1.01 3.38 16.75
C LEU A 159 -1.46 2.54 17.93
N GLN A 160 -0.94 2.81 19.14
CA GLN A 160 -1.34 2.09 20.35
C GLN A 160 -2.81 2.32 20.68
N LYS A 161 -3.33 3.54 20.47
CA LYS A 161 -4.75 3.84 20.68
C LYS A 161 -5.64 3.12 19.66
N LEU A 162 -5.25 3.08 18.39
CA LEU A 162 -5.93 2.28 17.35
C LEU A 162 -5.86 0.77 17.64
N TRP A 163 -4.74 0.29 18.19
CA TRP A 163 -4.64 -1.11 18.62
C TRP A 163 -5.62 -1.41 19.75
N ASN A 164 -5.74 -0.51 20.72
CA ASN A 164 -6.61 -0.70 21.87
C ASN A 164 -8.11 -0.70 21.50
N THR A 165 -8.50 -0.10 20.38
CA THR A 165 -9.90 -0.17 19.87
C THR A 165 -10.20 -1.46 19.10
N GLY A 166 -9.19 -2.29 18.84
CA GLY A 166 -9.34 -3.58 18.18
C GLY A 166 -8.83 -3.64 16.74
N GLN A 167 -8.28 -2.56 16.18
CA GLN A 167 -7.65 -2.63 14.86
C GLN A 167 -6.41 -3.52 14.93
N ARG A 168 -6.26 -4.41 13.95
CA ARG A 168 -5.11 -5.32 13.82
C ARG A 168 -4.41 -5.24 12.47
N SER A 169 -4.98 -4.50 11.54
CA SER A 169 -4.47 -4.40 10.17
C SER A 169 -4.34 -2.95 9.72
N ILE A 170 -3.24 -2.62 9.01
CA ILE A 170 -3.00 -1.29 8.42
C ILE A 170 -2.74 -1.45 6.92
N PRO A 171 -3.40 -0.64 6.05
CA PRO A 171 -3.15 -0.66 4.62
C PRO A 171 -1.81 -0.05 4.23
N GLY A 172 -1.19 -0.61 3.19
CA GLY A 172 0.07 -0.12 2.63
C GLY A 172 -0.03 1.18 1.84
N GLY A 173 -1.19 1.85 1.87
CA GLY A 173 -1.39 3.14 1.22
C GLY A 173 -0.49 4.22 1.81
N GLY A 174 -0.27 5.28 1.03
CA GLY A 174 0.61 6.37 1.44
C GLY A 174 2.04 6.25 0.91
N ALA A 175 2.46 5.06 0.47
CA ALA A 175 3.79 4.82 -0.08
C ALA A 175 3.92 5.49 -1.45
N GLU A 176 3.00 5.17 -2.36
CA GLU A 176 3.14 5.35 -3.81
C GLU A 176 4.42 4.69 -4.31
N ILE A 177 5.53 5.42 -4.26
CA ILE A 177 6.86 4.87 -4.39
C ILE A 177 7.74 5.43 -3.27
N LEU A 178 8.62 4.60 -2.72
CA LEU A 178 9.50 4.99 -1.61
C LEU A 178 10.83 5.47 -2.18
N SER A 179 10.73 6.53 -3.00
CA SER A 179 11.85 7.29 -3.54
C SER A 179 11.55 8.76 -3.31
N ASP A 180 12.33 9.42 -2.45
CA ASP A 180 12.08 10.81 -2.08
C ASP A 180 12.24 11.75 -3.29
N ARG A 181 13.05 11.36 -4.28
CA ARG A 181 13.16 12.06 -5.56
C ARG A 181 11.83 12.10 -6.29
N VAL A 182 11.08 10.99 -6.30
CA VAL A 182 9.76 10.91 -6.96
C VAL A 182 8.68 11.53 -6.07
N LYS A 183 8.66 11.22 -4.76
CA LYS A 183 7.67 11.78 -3.82
C LYS A 183 7.66 13.31 -3.82
N LYS A 184 8.84 13.95 -3.86
CA LYS A 184 8.95 15.42 -4.00
C LYS A 184 8.28 15.98 -5.25
N LYS A 185 8.16 15.19 -6.33
CA LYS A 185 7.47 15.61 -7.56
C LYS A 185 5.98 15.35 -7.50
N ILE A 186 5.56 14.21 -6.92
CA ILE A 186 4.18 13.74 -7.05
C ILE A 186 3.29 14.02 -5.83
N SER A 187 3.88 14.27 -4.66
CA SER A 187 3.18 14.43 -3.39
C SER A 187 4.07 15.14 -2.36
N HIS A 188 4.56 16.33 -2.68
CA HIS A 188 5.58 17.03 -1.89
C HIS A 188 5.15 17.41 -0.46
N LEU A 189 3.85 17.57 -0.18
CA LEU A 189 3.32 17.79 1.17
C LEU A 189 3.06 16.49 1.93
N LYS A 190 3.16 15.35 1.24
CA LYS A 190 3.11 14.02 1.85
C LYS A 190 4.46 13.75 2.51
N GLY A 191 4.43 13.07 3.66
CA GLY A 191 5.65 12.66 4.35
C GLY A 191 6.65 11.90 3.46
N THR A 192 7.88 11.85 3.91
CA THR A 192 9.01 11.20 3.23
C THR A 192 8.87 9.67 3.21
N SER A 193 9.76 9.00 2.46
CA SER A 193 9.87 7.54 2.48
C SER A 193 10.22 7.03 3.89
N ALA A 194 11.07 7.76 4.61
CA ALA A 194 11.42 7.45 6.00
C ALA A 194 10.20 7.56 6.94
N ASP A 195 9.34 8.55 6.75
CA ASP A 195 8.11 8.70 7.55
C ASP A 195 7.18 7.50 7.36
N TRP A 196 6.98 7.07 6.10
CA TRP A 196 6.18 5.89 5.80
C TRP A 196 6.74 4.62 6.47
N LEU A 197 8.06 4.39 6.32
CA LEU A 197 8.75 3.26 6.92
C LEU A 197 8.68 3.30 8.44
N ASN A 198 8.78 4.48 9.05
CA ASN A 198 8.67 4.66 10.50
C ASN A 198 7.28 4.29 11.01
N VAL A 199 6.21 4.76 10.36
CA VAL A 199 4.83 4.39 10.75
C VAL A 199 4.64 2.87 10.69
N MET A 200 5.08 2.23 9.61
CA MET A 200 4.95 0.77 9.47
C MET A 200 5.79 0.01 10.49
N ARG A 201 7.03 0.46 10.76
CA ARG A 201 7.91 -0.12 11.77
C ARG A 201 7.28 -0.07 13.16
N GLU A 202 6.79 1.09 13.57
CA GLU A 202 6.14 1.26 14.88
C GLU A 202 4.85 0.43 14.98
N ALA A 203 4.09 0.32 13.88
CA ALA A 203 2.91 -0.53 13.85
C ALA A 203 3.28 -2.02 14.02
N HIS A 204 4.32 -2.49 13.32
CA HIS A 204 4.78 -3.87 13.43
C HIS A 204 5.34 -4.19 14.83
N LYS A 205 6.03 -3.25 15.48
CA LYS A 205 6.47 -3.39 16.89
C LYS A 205 5.31 -3.63 17.85
N ILE A 206 4.18 -2.96 17.64
CA ILE A 206 2.95 -3.13 18.45
C ILE A 206 2.26 -4.47 18.15
N GLY A 207 2.48 -5.02 16.95
CA GLY A 207 1.91 -6.29 16.51
C GLY A 207 0.89 -6.18 15.39
N PHE A 208 0.73 -5.00 14.76
CA PHE A 208 -0.09 -4.88 13.56
C PHE A 208 0.47 -5.74 12.44
N LYS A 209 -0.45 -6.30 11.66
CA LYS A 209 -0.14 -6.79 10.31
C LYS A 209 -0.46 -5.71 9.30
N SER A 210 0.27 -5.66 8.19
CA SER A 210 -0.02 -4.68 7.15
C SER A 210 0.23 -5.23 5.75
N THR A 211 -0.21 -4.47 4.75
CA THR A 211 0.21 -4.65 3.37
C THR A 211 1.28 -3.62 3.02
N ALA A 212 2.11 -3.91 2.02
CA ALA A 212 2.96 -2.92 1.37
C ALA A 212 2.43 -2.71 -0.05
N THR A 213 2.38 -1.47 -0.53
CA THR A 213 1.90 -1.17 -1.88
C THR A 213 2.88 -0.32 -2.65
N MET A 214 2.87 -0.45 -3.98
CA MET A 214 3.65 0.40 -4.88
C MET A 214 2.79 0.85 -6.06
N MET A 215 2.63 2.16 -6.22
CA MET A 215 2.17 2.78 -7.45
C MET A 215 3.35 2.87 -8.42
N TYR A 216 3.21 2.31 -9.63
CA TYR A 216 4.21 2.41 -10.69
C TYR A 216 3.57 2.83 -12.02
N GLY A 217 4.35 3.09 -13.06
CA GLY A 217 3.91 3.55 -14.37
C GLY A 217 3.71 5.06 -14.45
N HIS A 218 4.51 5.84 -13.71
CA HIS A 218 4.46 7.31 -13.72
C HIS A 218 5.84 7.95 -13.98
N LEU A 219 6.47 8.55 -12.98
CA LEU A 219 7.74 9.31 -13.09
C LEU A 219 8.94 8.55 -12.50
N GLU A 220 8.71 7.36 -11.97
CA GLU A 220 9.75 6.52 -11.42
C GLU A 220 10.63 5.88 -12.52
N THR A 221 11.85 5.55 -12.14
CA THR A 221 12.75 4.69 -12.92
C THR A 221 12.82 3.30 -12.29
N ASP A 222 13.47 2.36 -12.98
CA ASP A 222 13.71 1.02 -12.43
C ASP A 222 14.53 1.07 -11.13
N GLU A 223 15.42 2.05 -10.98
CA GLU A 223 16.17 2.31 -9.75
C GLU A 223 15.24 2.63 -8.58
N ASP A 224 14.25 3.53 -8.77
CA ASP A 224 13.31 3.87 -7.70
C ASP A 224 12.41 2.67 -7.33
N ILE A 225 12.11 1.80 -8.30
CA ILE A 225 11.36 0.56 -8.04
C ILE A 225 12.18 -0.38 -7.17
N VAL A 226 13.46 -0.59 -7.50
CA VAL A 226 14.36 -1.41 -6.67
C VAL A 226 14.57 -0.78 -5.30
N GLU A 227 14.73 0.54 -5.20
CA GLU A 227 14.82 1.27 -3.93
C GLU A 227 13.58 1.04 -3.06
N HIS A 228 12.38 1.13 -3.66
CA HIS A 228 11.13 0.87 -2.95
C HIS A 228 11.06 -0.57 -2.45
N LEU A 229 11.32 -1.54 -3.32
CA LEU A 229 11.25 -2.96 -2.98
C LEU A 229 12.30 -3.34 -1.92
N GLU A 230 13.50 -2.77 -2.00
CA GLU A 230 14.54 -2.97 -1.00
C GLU A 230 14.14 -2.39 0.35
N SER A 231 13.56 -1.18 0.38
CA SER A 231 13.12 -0.54 1.61
C SER A 231 12.08 -1.38 2.37
N ILE A 232 11.08 -1.92 1.66
CA ILE A 232 10.07 -2.78 2.30
C ILE A 232 10.61 -4.18 2.61
N ARG A 233 11.59 -4.69 1.84
CA ARG A 233 12.27 -5.97 2.11
C ARG A 233 13.08 -5.89 3.39
N GLN A 234 13.85 -4.82 3.58
CA GLN A 234 14.62 -4.59 4.81
C GLN A 234 13.70 -4.47 6.03
N LEU A 235 12.62 -3.67 5.93
CA LEU A 235 11.67 -3.57 7.03
C LEU A 235 10.97 -4.91 7.33
N GLN A 236 10.72 -5.71 6.30
CA GLN A 236 10.17 -7.05 6.48
C GLN A 236 11.15 -8.01 7.17
N ASP A 237 12.48 -7.85 7.01
CA ASP A 237 13.48 -8.61 7.77
C ASP A 237 13.49 -8.23 9.26
N GLU A 238 13.14 -6.99 9.61
CA GLU A 238 13.12 -6.53 11.01
C GLU A 238 11.96 -7.15 11.81
N HIS A 239 10.76 -7.20 11.24
CA HIS A 239 9.54 -7.49 12.01
C HIS A 239 8.59 -8.53 11.40
N HIS A 240 8.76 -8.91 10.13
CA HIS A 240 7.85 -9.83 9.42
C HIS A 240 6.36 -9.43 9.55
N GLY A 241 6.09 -8.12 9.52
CA GLY A 241 4.76 -7.54 9.74
C GLY A 241 3.92 -7.46 8.47
N PHE A 242 4.53 -7.45 7.29
CA PHE A 242 3.81 -7.43 6.02
C PHE A 242 3.25 -8.81 5.67
N THR A 243 1.97 -8.86 5.30
CA THR A 243 1.28 -10.09 4.85
C THR A 243 1.37 -10.25 3.34
N ALA A 244 1.27 -9.15 2.60
CA ALA A 244 1.33 -9.13 1.15
C ALA A 244 1.95 -7.84 0.61
N PHE A 245 2.56 -7.95 -0.57
CA PHE A 245 2.91 -6.81 -1.42
C PHE A 245 1.93 -6.68 -2.58
N VAL A 246 1.55 -5.45 -2.91
CA VAL A 246 0.56 -5.13 -3.94
C VAL A 246 1.12 -4.06 -4.90
N PRO A 247 1.61 -4.42 -6.10
CA PRO A 247 1.91 -3.43 -7.12
C PRO A 247 0.64 -3.02 -7.87
N TRP A 248 0.49 -1.73 -8.15
CA TRP A 248 -0.61 -1.21 -8.96
C TRP A 248 -0.13 -0.10 -9.88
N SER A 249 -0.64 -0.09 -11.10
CA SER A 249 -0.30 0.94 -12.08
C SER A 249 -1.01 2.25 -11.74
N PHE A 250 -0.34 3.39 -11.94
CA PHE A 250 -0.97 4.70 -11.99
C PHE A 250 -2.17 4.68 -12.95
N LYS A 251 -3.27 5.31 -12.53
CA LYS A 251 -4.52 5.40 -13.29
C LYS A 251 -4.73 6.84 -13.75
N PRO A 252 -4.81 7.10 -15.07
CA PRO A 252 -5.19 8.42 -15.56
C PRO A 252 -6.65 8.75 -15.31
N GLY A 253 -7.01 10.01 -15.53
CA GLY A 253 -8.36 10.52 -15.36
C GLY A 253 -8.41 11.70 -14.40
N ASN A 254 -8.38 12.91 -14.96
CA ASN A 254 -8.52 14.18 -14.24
C ASN A 254 -7.43 14.41 -13.18
N THR A 255 -6.18 14.07 -13.48
CA THR A 255 -5.05 14.28 -12.57
C THR A 255 -4.02 15.23 -13.20
N PRO A 256 -3.40 16.15 -12.45
CA PRO A 256 -2.29 16.93 -13.01
C PRO A 256 -1.11 16.08 -13.48
N LEU A 257 -0.85 14.92 -12.85
CA LEU A 257 0.24 14.01 -13.20
C LEU A 257 0.12 13.44 -14.62
N GLU A 258 -1.09 13.15 -15.10
CA GLU A 258 -1.29 12.57 -16.43
C GLU A 258 -0.76 13.46 -17.57
N LYS A 259 -0.64 14.77 -17.30
CA LYS A 259 -0.16 15.77 -18.26
C LYS A 259 1.36 15.79 -18.42
N ILE A 260 2.10 15.15 -17.50
CA ILE A 260 3.56 15.22 -17.44
C ILE A 260 4.24 13.86 -17.51
N ILE A 261 3.49 12.76 -17.41
CA ILE A 261 4.06 11.43 -17.60
C ILE A 261 4.22 11.13 -19.09
N PRO A 262 5.33 10.48 -19.49
CA PRO A 262 5.61 10.24 -20.91
C PRO A 262 4.68 9.17 -21.49
N HIS A 263 4.48 8.07 -20.75
CA HIS A 263 3.69 6.91 -21.18
C HIS A 263 3.07 6.21 -19.97
N TYR A 264 1.89 5.59 -20.19
CA TYR A 264 1.28 4.71 -19.20
C TYR A 264 1.96 3.35 -19.17
N ALA A 265 2.00 2.72 -17.99
CA ALA A 265 2.43 1.33 -17.87
C ALA A 265 1.54 0.40 -18.71
N THR A 266 2.18 -0.46 -19.49
CA THR A 266 1.50 -1.48 -20.29
C THR A 266 1.07 -2.67 -19.43
N PRO A 267 0.12 -3.51 -19.90
CA PRO A 267 -0.19 -4.78 -19.25
C PRO A 267 1.04 -5.69 -19.10
N THR A 268 1.95 -5.68 -20.08
CA THR A 268 3.25 -6.39 -20.00
C THR A 268 4.07 -5.91 -18.81
N ARG A 269 4.13 -4.60 -18.58
CA ARG A 269 4.84 -4.03 -17.43
C ARG A 269 4.20 -4.46 -16.11
N TYR A 270 2.87 -4.60 -16.04
CA TYR A 270 2.21 -5.14 -14.85
C TYR A 270 2.62 -6.58 -14.55
N LEU A 271 2.63 -7.45 -15.56
CA LEU A 271 3.10 -8.84 -15.39
C LEU A 271 4.57 -8.88 -14.97
N GLN A 272 5.41 -7.99 -15.52
CA GLN A 272 6.81 -7.84 -15.13
C GLN A 272 6.92 -7.43 -13.65
N MET A 273 6.12 -6.47 -13.17
CA MET A 273 6.11 -6.07 -11.76
C MET A 273 5.69 -7.20 -10.83
N LEU A 274 4.66 -7.97 -11.18
CA LEU A 274 4.25 -9.13 -10.38
C LEU A 274 5.36 -10.18 -10.28
N ALA A 275 5.95 -10.54 -11.42
CA ALA A 275 7.01 -11.54 -11.48
C ALA A 275 8.27 -11.07 -10.75
N PHE A 276 8.74 -9.86 -11.03
CA PHE A 276 9.93 -9.29 -10.41
C PHE A 276 9.74 -9.12 -8.90
N SER A 277 8.57 -8.66 -8.43
CA SER A 277 8.31 -8.53 -6.99
C SER A 277 8.34 -9.87 -6.27
N ARG A 278 7.83 -10.94 -6.90
CA ARG A 278 7.91 -12.31 -6.36
C ARG A 278 9.36 -12.82 -6.26
N ILE A 279 10.20 -12.44 -7.21
CA ILE A 279 11.63 -12.80 -7.23
C ILE A 279 12.40 -12.00 -6.16
N TYR A 280 12.20 -10.67 -6.12
CA TYR A 280 13.01 -9.77 -5.32
C TYR A 280 12.63 -9.79 -3.83
N LEU A 281 11.32 -9.83 -3.52
CA LEU A 281 10.79 -9.87 -2.15
C LEU A 281 10.78 -11.31 -1.61
N ASP A 282 11.97 -11.88 -1.43
CA ASP A 282 12.15 -13.26 -0.95
C ASP A 282 11.55 -13.51 0.44
N ASN A 283 11.31 -12.47 1.23
CA ASN A 283 10.75 -12.53 2.59
C ASN A 283 9.25 -12.14 2.67
N PHE A 284 8.58 -11.93 1.54
CA PHE A 284 7.12 -11.77 1.48
C PHE A 284 6.43 -13.09 1.16
N ALA A 285 5.44 -13.47 1.98
CA ALA A 285 4.63 -14.67 1.73
C ALA A 285 3.79 -14.52 0.46
N HIS A 286 3.11 -13.37 0.32
CA HIS A 286 2.12 -13.15 -0.73
C HIS A 286 2.48 -11.94 -1.60
N ILE A 287 2.24 -12.09 -2.90
CA ILE A 287 2.16 -10.98 -3.86
C ILE A 287 0.70 -11.00 -4.31
N GLN A 288 0.00 -9.91 -4.05
CA GLN A 288 -1.40 -9.79 -4.38
C GLN A 288 -1.52 -9.11 -5.73
N ALA A 289 -2.26 -9.75 -6.65
CA ALA A 289 -2.69 -9.10 -7.87
C ALA A 289 -3.75 -8.05 -7.52
N SER A 290 -3.55 -6.83 -8.03
CA SER A 290 -4.55 -5.77 -7.95
C SER A 290 -5.15 -5.55 -9.33
N TRP A 291 -6.44 -5.80 -9.47
CA TRP A 291 -7.21 -5.34 -10.60
C TRP A 291 -8.22 -4.32 -10.08
N PHE A 292 -8.05 -3.06 -10.50
CA PHE A 292 -9.10 -2.06 -10.32
C PHE A 292 -10.18 -2.37 -11.38
N SER A 293 -11.41 -2.58 -10.92
CA SER A 293 -12.61 -2.53 -11.76
C SER A 293 -12.94 -1.10 -12.14
#